data_AF-A0A9P9AEM5-F1
#
_entry.id   AF-A0A9P9AEM5-F1
#
_cell.length_a   1.000
_cell.length_b   1.000
_cell.length_c   1.000
_cell.angle_alpha   90.00
_cell.angle_beta   90.00
_cell.angle_gamma   90.00
#
_symmetry.space_group_name_H-M   'P 1'
#
loop_
_entity.id
_entity.type
_entity.pdbx_description
1 polymer ?
#
loop_
_entity_poly.entity_id
_entity_poly.type
_entity_poly.pdbx_seq_one_letter_code
_entity_poly.pdbx_strand_id
1 'polypeptide(L)'
;MELKLQNFHQLEAVFKIIDEIPFSASILVPKHLASSEEAKCPLLVHFHGGGLVIGTRLDAPIIPLWETQFVNYHGAVLVSPSYRLLPEAT
;
A
#
# COMPACT_ATOMS: atom_id res chain seq x y z
N MET A 1 13.05 -9.81 -5.53
CA MET A 1 11.61 -9.66 -5.19
C MET A 1 11.52 -9.56 -3.68
N GLU A 2 10.88 -8.53 -3.16
CA GLU A 2 10.80 -8.28 -1.72
C GLU A 2 10.00 -9.40 -1.02
N LEU A 3 10.60 -10.10 -0.05
CA LEU A 3 10.00 -11.25 0.64
C LEU A 3 8.66 -10.88 1.31
N LYS A 4 8.52 -9.64 1.78
CA LYS A 4 7.31 -9.16 2.46
C LYS A 4 6.08 -9.06 1.54
N LEU A 5 6.28 -8.96 0.23
CA LEU A 5 5.22 -8.67 -0.76
C LEU A 5 4.93 -9.86 -1.69
N GLN A 6 5.66 -10.97 -1.55
CA GLN A 6 5.60 -12.09 -2.51
C GLN A 6 4.21 -12.75 -2.65
N ASN A 7 3.34 -12.62 -1.65
CA ASN A 7 2.01 -13.22 -1.61
C ASN A 7 0.91 -12.33 -2.22
N PHE A 8 1.29 -11.19 -2.80
CA PHE A 8 0.35 -10.19 -3.30
C PHE A 8 0.50 -9.98 -4.81
N HIS A 9 -0.60 -9.66 -5.46
CA HIS A 9 -0.60 -8.91 -6.71
C HIS A 9 -0.53 -7.42 -6.35
N GLN A 10 0.36 -6.69 -7.00
CA GLN A 10 0.45 -5.24 -6.86
C GLN A 10 -0.26 -4.57 -8.02
N LEU A 11 -1.15 -3.64 -7.69
CA LEU A 11 -1.81 -2.73 -8.60
C LEU A 11 -1.46 -1.30 -8.20
N GLU A 12 -1.63 -0.36 -9.14
CA GLU A 12 -1.44 1.06 -8.89
C GLU A 12 -2.71 1.79 -9.32
N ALA A 13 -3.15 2.76 -8.51
CA ALA A 13 -4.29 3.60 -8.84
C ALA A 13 -3.98 5.06 -8.53
N VAL A 14 -4.23 5.95 -9.49
CA VAL A 14 -4.21 7.41 -9.25
C VAL A 14 -5.48 7.76 -8.50
N PHE A 15 -5.34 8.36 -7.31
CA PHE A 15 -6.49 8.76 -6.49
C PHE A 15 -6.71 10.27 -6.45
N LYS A 16 -5.69 11.07 -6.82
CA LYS A 16 -5.79 12.53 -6.87
C LYS A 16 -4.80 13.08 -7.89
N ILE A 17 -5.13 14.21 -8.51
CA ILE A 17 -4.21 14.99 -9.33
C ILE A 17 -4.18 16.41 -8.73
N ILE A 18 -2.98 16.96 -8.51
CA ILE A 18 -2.77 18.33 -8.02
C ILE A 18 -1.72 18.97 -8.92
N ASP A 19 -2.04 20.11 -9.52
CA ASP A 19 -1.12 20.83 -10.42
C ASP A 19 -0.50 19.91 -11.50
N GLU A 20 -1.34 19.08 -12.14
CA GLU A 20 -0.95 18.06 -13.12
C GLU A 20 -0.04 16.93 -12.59
N ILE A 21 0.20 16.87 -11.27
CA ILE A 21 0.97 15.81 -10.62
C ILE A 21 0.01 14.73 -10.09
N PRO A 22 0.10 13.48 -10.60
CA PRO A 22 -0.73 12.38 -10.10
C PRO A 22 -0.20 11.84 -8.77
N PHE A 23 -1.10 11.69 -7.81
CA PHE A 23 -0.89 11.00 -6.55
C PHE A 23 -1.50 9.60 -6.67
N SER A 24 -0.64 8.59 -6.59
CA SER A 24 -1.03 7.18 -6.72
C SER A 24 -0.96 6.45 -5.39
N ALA A 25 -1.73 5.38 -5.28
CA ALA A 25 -1.63 4.40 -4.23
C ALA A 25 -1.24 3.04 -4.80
N SER A 26 -0.37 2.33 -4.10
CA SER A 26 -0.10 0.93 -4.35
C SER A 26 -1.16 0.10 -3.63
N ILE A 27 -1.76 -0.86 -4.35
CA ILE A 27 -2.80 -1.74 -3.86
C ILE A 27 -2.27 -3.17 -3.90
N LEU A 28 -2.20 -3.82 -2.74
CA LEU A 28 -1.75 -5.19 -2.58
C LEU A 28 -2.95 -6.09 -2.34
N VAL A 29 -3.24 -6.93 -3.34
CA VAL A 29 -4.31 -7.92 -3.29
C VAL A 29 -3.70 -9.29 -3.02
N PRO A 30 -4.07 -10.00 -1.93
CA PRO A 30 -3.57 -11.34 -1.69
C PRO A 30 -3.87 -12.26 -2.87
N LYS A 31 -2.88 -13.03 -3.33
CA LYS A 31 -3.01 -13.92 -4.51
C LYS A 31 -4.13 -14.95 -4.35
N HIS A 32 -4.39 -15.40 -3.11
CA HIS A 32 -5.47 -16.35 -2.82
C HIS A 32 -6.86 -15.68 -2.86
N LEU A 33 -6.94 -14.37 -2.60
CA LEU A 33 -8.18 -13.59 -2.69
C LEU A 33 -8.53 -13.24 -4.14
N ALA A 34 -7.52 -13.02 -5.00
CA ALA A 34 -7.73 -12.69 -6.41
C ALA A 34 -8.45 -13.79 -7.21
N SER A 35 -8.44 -15.03 -6.72
CA SER A 35 -9.15 -16.17 -7.31
C SER A 35 -10.56 -16.36 -6.72
N SER A 36 -10.97 -15.55 -5.74
CA SER A 36 -12.29 -15.62 -5.10
C SER A 36 -13.30 -14.77 -5.87
N GLU A 37 -14.55 -15.24 -5.96
CA GLU A 37 -15.69 -14.45 -6.46
C GLU A 37 -16.26 -13.49 -5.40
N GLU A 38 -15.66 -13.42 -4.21
CA GLU A 38 -16.11 -12.56 -3.12
C GLU A 38 -15.96 -11.08 -3.47
N ALA A 39 -17.10 -10.41 -3.62
CA ALA A 39 -17.16 -9.00 -4.01
C ALA A 39 -16.72 -8.00 -2.92
N LYS A 40 -16.48 -8.46 -1.68
CA LYS A 40 -16.14 -7.59 -0.54
C LYS A 40 -15.04 -8.23 0.31
N CYS A 41 -14.01 -7.44 0.60
CA CYS A 41 -12.94 -7.81 1.51
C CYS A 41 -12.62 -6.64 2.47
N PRO A 42 -12.01 -6.92 3.64
CA PRO A 42 -11.50 -5.86 4.51
C PRO A 42 -10.38 -5.07 3.82
N LEU A 43 -10.25 -3.81 4.20
CA LEU A 43 -9.21 -2.90 3.71
C LEU A 43 -8.32 -2.45 4.86
N LEU A 44 -7.01 -2.54 4.67
CA LEU A 44 -6.01 -1.92 5.55
C LEU A 44 -5.31 -0.80 4.78
N VAL A 45 -5.33 0.43 5.32
CA VAL A 45 -4.63 1.57 4.71
C VAL A 45 -3.33 1.83 5.48
N HIS A 46 -2.19 1.69 4.79
CA HIS A 46 -0.85 1.84 5.35
C HIS A 46 -0.23 3.20 4.97
N PHE A 47 0.01 4.03 5.97
CA PHE A 47 0.86 5.21 5.84
C PHE A 47 2.25 4.89 6.39
N HIS A 48 3.27 5.00 5.54
CA HIS A 48 4.63 4.70 5.94
C HIS A 48 5.13 5.64 7.04
N GLY A 49 6.09 5.17 7.84
CA GLY A 49 6.80 5.98 8.83
C GLY A 49 7.78 6.98 8.19
N GLY A 50 8.85 7.35 8.89
CA GLY A 50 9.86 8.28 8.35
C GLY A 50 9.65 9.74 8.74
N GLY A 51 8.87 10.00 9.80
CA GLY A 51 8.73 11.34 10.39
C GLY A 51 8.17 12.39 9.42
N LEU A 52 7.41 11.96 8.40
CA LEU A 52 6.87 12.79 7.33
C LEU A 52 7.91 13.44 6.40
N VAL A 53 9.20 13.13 6.55
CA VAL A 53 10.29 13.75 5.76
C VAL A 53 10.97 12.76 4.80
N ILE A 54 10.80 11.45 5.01
CA ILE A 54 11.40 10.41 4.18
C ILE A 54 10.43 9.24 3.97
N GLY A 55 10.76 8.40 2.99
CA GLY A 55 10.03 7.17 2.68
C GLY A 55 9.19 7.31 1.41
N THR A 56 8.72 6.16 0.92
CA THR A 56 7.83 6.08 -0.24
C THR A 56 6.74 5.04 -0.01
N ARG A 57 5.74 4.97 -0.90
CA ARG A 57 4.71 3.93 -0.83
C ARG A 57 5.33 2.54 -0.95
N LEU A 58 4.97 1.62 -0.05
CA LEU A 58 5.51 0.26 0.07
C LEU A 58 7.05 0.17 0.27
N ASP A 59 7.66 1.16 0.93
CA ASP A 59 9.09 1.13 1.22
C ASP A 59 9.47 -0.08 2.11
N ALA A 60 10.19 -1.04 1.52
CA ALA A 60 10.44 -2.36 2.10
C ALA A 60 11.08 -2.35 3.51
N PRO A 61 12.06 -1.49 3.82
CA PRO A 61 12.61 -1.38 5.16
C PRO A 61 11.60 -0.82 6.17
N ILE A 62 10.63 -0.01 5.71
CA ILE A 62 9.66 0.69 6.56
C ILE A 62 8.42 -0.16 6.80
N ILE A 63 7.94 -0.91 5.81
CA ILE A 63 6.75 -1.74 5.97
C ILE A 63 7.04 -2.93 6.91
N PRO A 64 6.36 -3.06 8.05
CA PRO A 64 6.58 -4.18 8.96
C PRO A 64 6.12 -5.51 8.34
N LEU A 65 6.89 -6.57 8.56
CA LEU A 65 6.51 -7.91 8.07
C LEU A 65 5.16 -8.38 8.65
N TRP A 66 4.89 -8.06 9.91
CA TRP A 66 3.64 -8.48 10.57
C TRP A 66 2.40 -7.90 9.87
N GLU A 67 2.51 -6.72 9.27
CA GLU A 67 1.38 -6.05 8.63
C GLU A 67 0.99 -6.78 7.34
N THR A 68 1.97 -7.16 6.51
CA THR A 68 1.69 -7.94 5.30
C THR A 68 1.24 -9.36 5.64
N GLN A 69 1.74 -9.95 6.73
CA GLN A 69 1.24 -11.24 7.24
C GLN A 69 -0.20 -11.14 7.73
N PHE A 70 -0.56 -10.10 8.48
CA PHE A 70 -1.90 -9.86 9.00
C PHE A 70 -2.92 -9.69 7.86
N VAL A 71 -2.58 -8.85 6.88
CA VAL A 71 -3.42 -8.63 5.69
C VAL A 71 -3.63 -9.92 4.91
N ASN A 72 -2.56 -10.69 4.67
CA ASN A 72 -2.67 -11.96 3.97
C ASN A 72 -3.46 -13.00 4.77
N TYR A 73 -3.32 -13.05 6.10
CA TYR A 73 -4.06 -14.01 6.94
C TYR A 73 -5.57 -13.74 6.95
N HIS A 74 -5.98 -12.47 6.94
CA HIS A 74 -7.38 -12.08 6.99
C HIS A 74 -8.05 -11.92 5.61
N GLY A 75 -7.35 -12.24 4.51
CA GLY A 75 -7.88 -12.00 3.16
C GLY A 75 -8.23 -10.53 2.93
N ALA A 76 -7.44 -9.62 3.48
CA ALA A 76 -7.64 -8.18 3.34
C ALA A 76 -6.82 -7.62 2.17
N VAL A 77 -7.22 -6.46 1.65
CA VAL A 77 -6.41 -5.68 0.71
C VAL A 77 -5.64 -4.61 1.47
N LEU A 78 -4.35 -4.45 1.17
CA LEU A 78 -3.54 -3.35 1.72
C LEU A 78 -3.40 -2.24 0.68
N VAL A 79 -3.66 -1.00 1.09
CA VAL A 79 -3.48 0.20 0.25
C VAL A 79 -2.45 1.12 0.88
N SER A 80 -1.40 1.47 0.13
CA SER A 80 -0.37 2.41 0.56
C SER A 80 -0.34 3.63 -0.37
N PRO A 81 -0.92 4.77 0.04
CA PRO A 81 -0.95 5.97 -0.78
C PRO A 81 0.40 6.71 -0.75
N SER A 82 0.78 7.31 -1.88
CA SER A 82 1.77 8.39 -1.87
C SER A 82 1.15 9.64 -1.25
N TYR A 83 1.92 10.29 -0.38
CA TYR A 83 1.57 11.57 0.22
C TYR A 83 2.77 12.53 0.12
N ARG A 84 2.52 13.84 0.24
CA ARG A 84 3.58 14.85 0.20
C ARG A 84 4.37 14.82 1.50
N LEU A 85 5.68 14.96 1.40
CA LEU A 85 6.58 15.03 2.53
C LEU A 85 6.81 16.49 2.95
N LEU A 86 7.26 16.65 4.19
CA LEU A 86 7.84 17.89 4.67
C LEU A 86 9.29 18.03 4.17
N PRO A 87 9.76 19.26 3.94
CA PRO A 87 9.06 20.54 4.17
C PRO A 87 8.23 21.06 2.99
N GLU A 88 8.21 20.38 1.85
CA GLU A 88 7.61 20.89 0.60
C GLU A 88 6.08 21.03 0.67
N ALA A 89 5.44 20.40 1.65
CA ALA A 89 4.00 20.48 1.89
C ALA A 89 3.66 20.72 3.36
N THR A 90 3.34 21.97 3.71
CA THR A 90 2.80 22.42 5.01
C THR A 90 1.46 23.11 4.84
#